data_AF-A0A8E6EZW8-F1
#
_entry.id   AF-A0A8E6EZW8-F1
#
_cell.length_a   1.000
_cell.length_b   1.000
_cell.length_c   1.000
_cell.angle_alpha   90.00
_cell.angle_beta   90.00
_cell.angle_gamma   90.00
#
_symmetry.space_group_name_H-M   'P 1'
#
loop_
_entity.id
_entity.type
_entity.pdbx_description
1 polymer ?
#
loop_
_entity_poly.entity_id
_entity_poly.type
_entity_poly.pdbx_seq_one_letter_code
_entity_poly.pdbx_strand_id
1 'polypeptide(L)'
;MPKRTAASIIETLVVLAIISVLVGFLLPAVQSARTKALETVCKNNLHQLGLAIADYAETQTKLPPPGNSHLVGGWSIEILPYIEQKNLFERIQPGGTILAAPDFLLRQPRIFSCPVRIAHNSTNPGSMDPSCYIFVPDAKRKKFSVFDAPLAVSLPWASGPEMSEGSILPQVGPHNRGYFLTAGFDGGVEFRGTNAP
;
A
#
# COMPACT_ATOMS: atom_id res chain seq x y z
N MET A 1 -17.11 -11.35 61.53
CA MET A 1 -15.71 -11.29 61.07
C MET A 1 -15.59 -12.17 59.83
N PRO A 2 -15.31 -11.64 58.64
CA PRO A 2 -15.22 -12.47 57.44
C PRO A 2 -13.99 -13.38 57.53
N LYS A 3 -14.20 -14.68 57.35
CA LYS A 3 -13.16 -15.73 57.39
C LYS A 3 -12.28 -15.55 56.14
N ARG A 4 -11.05 -15.08 56.29
CA ARG A 4 -10.10 -14.99 55.18
C ARG A 4 -9.58 -16.39 54.88
N THR A 5 -10.02 -16.99 53.78
CA THR A 5 -9.47 -18.24 53.25
C THR A 5 -8.12 -17.94 52.59
N ALA A 6 -7.04 -18.52 53.09
CA ALA A 6 -5.73 -18.45 52.45
C ALA A 6 -5.70 -19.45 51.28
N ALA A 7 -5.43 -18.98 50.05
CA ALA A 7 -5.24 -19.84 48.89
C ALA A 7 -3.92 -20.61 49.03
N SER A 8 -3.91 -21.88 48.64
CA SER A 8 -2.68 -22.67 48.64
C SER A 8 -1.74 -22.22 47.52
N ILE A 9 -0.44 -22.36 47.74
CA ILE A 9 0.58 -22.07 46.72
C ILE A 9 0.31 -22.92 45.46
N ILE A 10 -0.14 -24.17 45.66
CA ILE A 10 -0.44 -25.11 44.58
C ILE A 10 -1.60 -24.61 43.71
N GLU A 11 -2.71 -24.16 44.31
CA GLU A 11 -3.85 -23.61 43.54
C GLU A 11 -3.42 -22.43 42.66
N THR A 12 -2.58 -21.55 43.21
CA THR A 12 -2.08 -20.39 42.44
C THR A 12 -1.15 -20.82 41.30
N LEU A 13 -0.31 -21.84 41.51
CA LEU A 13 0.58 -22.38 40.49
C LEU A 13 -0.19 -23.06 39.34
N VAL A 14 -1.23 -23.83 39.65
CA VAL A 14 -2.06 -24.50 38.61
C VAL A 14 -2.77 -23.47 37.75
N VAL A 15 -3.31 -22.41 38.36
CA VAL A 15 -3.98 -21.33 37.61
C VAL A 15 -3.02 -20.62 36.68
N LEU A 16 -1.81 -20.29 37.14
CA LEU A 16 -0.79 -19.67 36.30
C LEU A 16 -0.32 -20.60 35.17
N ALA A 17 -0.22 -21.91 35.43
CA ALA A 17 0.11 -22.89 34.41
C ALA A 17 -0.97 -22.99 33.32
N ILE A 18 -2.25 -22.91 33.68
CA ILE A 18 -3.35 -22.91 32.69
C ILE A 18 -3.34 -21.60 31.87
N ILE A 19 -3.18 -20.45 32.52
CA ILE A 19 -3.12 -19.15 31.83
C ILE A 19 -1.96 -19.10 30.84
N SER A 20 -0.77 -19.59 31.21
CA SER A 20 0.39 -19.57 30.33
C SER A 20 0.19 -20.43 29.08
N VAL A 21 -0.43 -21.61 29.22
CA VAL A 21 -0.79 -22.46 28.08
C VAL A 21 -1.80 -21.78 27.17
N LEU A 22 -2.86 -21.18 27.73
CA LEU A 22 -3.88 -20.46 26.95
C LEU A 22 -3.28 -19.27 26.17
N VAL A 23 -2.46 -18.45 26.82
CA VAL A 23 -1.78 -17.32 26.18
C VAL A 23 -0.78 -17.78 25.12
N GLY A 24 -0.07 -18.88 25.38
CA GLY A 24 0.87 -19.48 24.43
C GLY A 24 0.22 -19.88 23.10
N PHE A 25 -1.03 -20.37 23.14
CA PHE A 25 -1.79 -20.66 21.92
C PHE A 25 -2.38 -19.43 21.23
N LEU A 26 -2.65 -18.35 21.96
CA LEU A 26 -3.24 -17.12 21.41
C LEU A 26 -2.25 -16.27 20.59
N LEU A 27 -0.97 -16.24 20.98
CA LEU A 27 0.04 -15.41 20.33
C LEU A 27 0.18 -15.68 18.80
N PRO A 28 0.36 -16.93 18.33
CA PRO A 28 0.47 -17.19 16.88
C PRO A 28 -0.82 -16.85 16.13
N ALA A 29 -1.99 -17.03 16.76
CA ALA A 29 -3.28 -16.70 16.16
C ALA A 29 -3.44 -15.18 15.96
N VAL A 30 -3.06 -14.36 16.95
CA VAL A 30 -3.11 -12.89 16.87
C VAL A 30 -2.18 -12.37 15.78
N GLN A 31 -0.98 -12.96 15.64
CA GLN A 31 -0.03 -12.57 14.59
C GLN A 31 -0.58 -12.87 13.19
N SER A 32 -1.18 -14.05 12.98
CA SER A 32 -1.81 -14.41 11.71
C SER A 32 -3.01 -13.51 11.38
N ALA A 33 -3.83 -13.15 12.38
CA ALA A 33 -4.93 -12.23 12.17
C ALA A 33 -4.44 -10.83 11.75
N ARG A 34 -3.34 -10.35 12.37
CA ARG A 34 -2.74 -9.06 12.03
C ARG A 34 -2.21 -9.04 10.59
N THR A 35 -1.48 -10.06 10.15
CA THR A 35 -0.95 -10.10 8.78
C THR A 35 -2.07 -10.10 7.74
N LYS A 36 -3.12 -10.90 7.96
CA LYS A 36 -4.31 -10.91 7.10
C LYS A 36 -5.03 -9.56 7.07
N ALA A 37 -5.17 -8.88 8.22
CA ALA A 37 -5.77 -7.56 8.27
C ALA A 37 -4.97 -6.53 7.45
N LEU A 38 -3.63 -6.57 7.53
CA LEU A 38 -2.76 -5.70 6.72
C LEU A 38 -2.92 -5.99 5.21
N GLU A 39 -3.00 -7.27 4.82
CA GLU A 39 -3.26 -7.65 3.42
C GLU A 39 -4.62 -7.14 2.93
N THR A 40 -5.67 -7.23 3.74
CA THR A 40 -7.00 -6.67 3.41
C THR A 40 -6.93 -5.17 3.18
N VAL A 41 -6.16 -4.44 3.97
CA VAL A 41 -5.94 -3.00 3.76
C VAL A 41 -5.24 -2.74 2.43
N CYS A 42 -4.18 -3.48 2.09
CA CYS A 42 -3.49 -3.33 0.81
C CYS A 42 -4.42 -3.58 -0.39
N LYS A 43 -5.25 -4.64 -0.32
CA LYS A 43 -6.25 -4.94 -1.35
C LYS A 43 -7.26 -3.80 -1.49
N ASN A 44 -7.79 -3.30 -0.37
CA ASN A 44 -8.75 -2.22 -0.40
C ASN A 44 -8.14 -0.92 -0.99
N ASN A 45 -6.90 -0.59 -0.63
CA ASN A 45 -6.19 0.56 -1.21
C ASN A 45 -6.07 0.41 -2.73
N LEU A 46 -5.63 -0.74 -3.23
CA LEU A 46 -5.55 -1.01 -4.67
C LEU A 46 -6.91 -0.88 -5.34
N HIS A 47 -7.94 -1.47 -4.77
CA HIS A 47 -9.30 -1.37 -5.31
C HIS A 47 -9.75 0.09 -5.43
N GLN A 48 -9.57 0.89 -4.37
CA GLN A 48 -9.93 2.31 -4.38
C GLN A 48 -9.10 3.12 -5.38
N LEU A 49 -7.79 2.82 -5.54
CA LEU A 49 -6.96 3.44 -6.56
C LEU A 49 -7.40 3.06 -7.98
N GLY A 50 -7.77 1.80 -8.20
CA GLY A 50 -8.32 1.32 -9.46
C GLY A 50 -9.61 2.05 -9.84
N LEU A 51 -10.54 2.17 -8.90
CA LEU A 51 -11.78 2.94 -9.08
C LEU A 51 -11.49 4.41 -9.37
N ALA A 52 -10.60 5.05 -8.61
CA ALA A 52 -10.26 6.46 -8.83
C ALA A 52 -9.65 6.73 -10.22
N ILE A 53 -8.82 5.80 -10.73
CA ILE A 53 -8.28 5.90 -12.08
C ILE A 53 -9.37 5.65 -13.13
N ALA A 54 -10.28 4.70 -12.88
CA ALA A 54 -11.43 4.45 -13.75
C ALA A 54 -12.32 5.70 -13.84
N ASP A 55 -12.65 6.33 -12.71
CA ASP A 55 -13.44 7.56 -12.64
C ASP A 55 -12.73 8.73 -13.36
N TYR A 56 -11.41 8.88 -13.16
CA TYR A 56 -10.60 9.83 -13.92
C TYR A 56 -10.69 9.56 -15.42
N ALA A 57 -10.57 8.30 -15.84
CA ALA A 57 -10.56 7.93 -17.24
C ALA A 57 -11.93 8.12 -17.92
N GLU A 58 -13.02 7.91 -17.18
CA GLU A 58 -14.38 8.18 -17.64
C GLU A 58 -14.60 9.69 -17.82
N THR A 59 -14.23 10.50 -16.83
CA THR A 59 -14.44 11.96 -16.87
C THR A 59 -13.53 12.68 -17.85
N GLN A 60 -12.26 12.26 -17.96
CA GLN A 60 -11.26 12.89 -18.83
C GLN A 60 -11.18 12.23 -20.22
N THR A 61 -11.89 11.13 -20.44
CA THR A 61 -11.88 10.30 -21.67
C THR A 61 -10.49 9.76 -22.06
N LYS A 62 -9.55 9.77 -21.12
CA LYS A 62 -8.15 9.34 -21.30
C LYS A 62 -7.57 8.85 -19.97
N LEU A 63 -6.64 7.91 -20.03
CA LEU A 63 -5.86 7.54 -18.85
C LEU A 63 -4.97 8.71 -18.37
N PRO A 64 -4.57 8.73 -17.09
CA PRO A 64 -3.65 9.74 -16.58
C PRO A 64 -2.36 9.83 -17.42
N PRO A 65 -1.75 11.03 -17.51
CA PRO A 65 -0.48 11.22 -18.19
C PRO A 65 0.65 10.45 -17.51
N PRO A 66 1.72 10.10 -18.26
CA PRO A 66 2.90 9.49 -17.69
C PRO A 66 3.51 10.34 -16.59
N GLY A 67 3.94 9.68 -15.53
CA GLY A 67 4.81 10.29 -14.53
C GLY A 67 6.24 10.50 -15.03
N ASN A 68 6.98 11.33 -14.31
CA ASN A 68 8.41 11.57 -14.53
C ASN A 68 9.10 11.58 -13.17
N SER A 69 10.09 10.72 -12.96
CA SER A 69 10.80 10.56 -11.68
C SER A 69 11.42 11.84 -11.11
N HIS A 70 11.60 12.88 -11.93
CA HIS A 70 12.18 14.16 -11.54
C HIS A 70 11.15 15.27 -11.32
N LEU A 71 9.90 15.07 -11.73
CA LEU A 71 8.83 16.06 -11.66
C LEU A 71 7.68 15.57 -10.78
N VAL A 72 7.05 16.50 -10.07
CA VAL A 72 5.78 16.24 -9.39
C VAL A 72 4.68 16.15 -10.45
N GLY A 73 3.94 15.04 -10.48
CA GLY A 73 2.87 14.82 -11.44
C GLY A 73 2.59 13.34 -11.72
N GLY A 74 2.00 13.07 -12.87
CA GLY A 74 1.60 11.73 -13.29
C GLY A 74 0.34 11.24 -12.57
N TRP A 75 0.05 9.95 -12.72
CA TRP A 75 -1.22 9.36 -12.25
C TRP A 75 -1.51 9.61 -10.76
N SER A 76 -0.49 9.57 -9.89
CA SER A 76 -0.69 9.70 -8.44
C SER A 76 -1.18 11.08 -8.01
N ILE A 77 -0.85 12.14 -8.76
CA ILE A 77 -1.32 13.50 -8.50
C ILE A 77 -2.68 13.74 -9.16
N GLU A 78 -2.84 13.29 -10.41
CA GLU A 78 -4.05 13.53 -11.21
C GLU A 78 -5.30 12.86 -10.64
N ILE A 79 -5.14 11.73 -9.94
CA ILE A 79 -6.27 11.04 -9.29
C ILE A 79 -6.62 11.59 -7.92
N LEU A 80 -5.83 12.50 -7.32
CA LEU A 80 -6.07 13.00 -5.96
C LEU A 80 -7.51 13.51 -5.74
N PRO A 81 -8.15 14.25 -6.68
CA PRO A 81 -9.54 14.67 -6.51
C PRO A 81 -10.54 13.51 -6.41
N TYR A 82 -10.24 12.36 -7.02
CA TYR A 82 -11.10 11.17 -7.07
C TYR A 82 -10.95 10.26 -5.86
N ILE A 83 -9.94 10.51 -5.01
CA ILE A 83 -9.72 9.82 -3.72
C ILE A 83 -9.90 10.75 -2.52
N GLU A 84 -10.77 11.76 -2.68
CA GLU A 84 -11.08 12.74 -1.63
C GLU A 84 -9.85 13.55 -1.14
N GLN A 85 -8.80 13.64 -1.94
CA GLN A 85 -7.58 14.43 -1.65
C GLN A 85 -7.54 15.75 -2.45
N LYS A 86 -8.71 16.34 -2.74
CA LYS A 86 -8.82 17.61 -3.50
C LYS A 86 -8.02 18.77 -2.87
N ASN A 87 -8.06 18.90 -1.54
CA ASN A 87 -7.29 19.92 -0.83
C ASN A 87 -5.77 19.77 -1.01
N LEU A 88 -5.28 18.54 -1.18
CA LEU A 88 -3.87 18.29 -1.46
C LEU A 88 -3.56 18.67 -2.91
N PHE A 89 -4.42 18.28 -3.85
CA PHE A 89 -4.29 18.60 -5.27
C PHE A 89 -4.17 20.11 -5.53
N GLU A 90 -5.06 20.91 -4.94
CA GLU A 90 -5.09 22.37 -5.14
C GLU A 90 -3.84 23.08 -4.61
N ARG A 91 -3.07 22.45 -3.72
CA ARG A 91 -1.82 23.00 -3.17
C ARG A 91 -0.60 22.70 -4.03
N ILE A 92 -0.72 21.79 -4.99
CA ILE A 92 0.39 21.35 -5.83
C ILE A 92 0.53 22.31 -7.02
N GLN A 93 1.73 22.85 -7.20
CA GLN A 93 2.03 23.66 -8.37
C GLN A 93 2.38 22.76 -9.56
N PRO A 94 1.80 22.99 -10.75
CA PRO A 94 2.15 22.24 -11.96
C PRO A 94 3.64 22.36 -12.29
N GLY A 95 4.30 21.24 -12.62
CA GLY A 95 5.67 21.24 -13.14
C GLY A 95 6.79 21.47 -12.13
N GLY A 96 6.50 21.42 -10.83
CA GLY A 96 7.53 21.45 -9.79
C GLY A 96 8.46 20.24 -9.86
N THR A 97 9.74 20.40 -9.52
CA THR A 97 10.69 19.27 -9.44
C THR A 97 10.53 18.53 -8.11
N ILE A 98 10.83 17.23 -8.09
CA ILE A 98 10.80 16.43 -6.86
C ILE A 98 11.78 16.96 -5.80
N LEU A 99 12.95 17.45 -6.22
CA LEU A 99 13.97 17.96 -5.32
C LEU A 99 13.58 19.29 -4.65
N ALA A 100 12.76 20.10 -5.32
CA ALA A 100 12.22 21.34 -4.78
C ALA A 100 10.78 21.17 -4.29
N ALA A 101 10.31 19.93 -4.11
CA ALA A 101 8.97 19.66 -3.65
C ALA A 101 8.80 20.17 -2.20
N PRO A 102 7.68 20.82 -1.89
CA PRO A 102 7.41 21.29 -0.54
C PRO A 102 7.25 20.14 0.46
N ASP A 103 7.54 20.40 1.74
CA ASP A 103 7.58 19.40 2.82
C ASP A 103 6.31 18.55 2.94
N PHE A 104 5.14 19.11 2.61
CA PHE A 104 3.87 18.38 2.67
C PHE A 104 3.76 17.26 1.64
N LEU A 105 4.59 17.24 0.60
CA LEU A 105 4.67 16.15 -0.38
C LEU A 105 5.70 15.09 0.00
N LEU A 106 6.54 15.33 1.02
CA LEU A 106 7.53 14.34 1.44
C LEU A 106 6.86 13.05 1.95
N ARG A 107 5.62 13.13 2.43
CA ARG A 107 4.83 12.00 2.90
C ARG A 107 3.64 11.73 1.99
N GLN A 108 3.46 10.46 1.64
CA GLN A 108 2.33 10.05 0.80
C GLN A 108 1.03 9.92 1.62
N PRO A 109 -0.14 10.19 1.02
CA PRO A 109 -1.43 9.87 1.62
C PRO A 109 -1.56 8.37 1.95
N ARG A 110 -2.34 8.03 2.98
CA ARG A 110 -2.46 6.64 3.45
C ARG A 110 -2.96 5.67 2.39
N ILE A 111 -3.81 6.12 1.46
CA ILE A 111 -4.31 5.30 0.35
C ILE A 111 -3.20 4.89 -0.63
N PHE A 112 -2.16 5.70 -0.79
CA PHE A 112 -0.97 5.35 -1.58
C PHE A 112 0.04 4.53 -0.79
N SER A 113 -0.25 4.21 0.46
CA SER A 113 0.67 3.57 1.37
C SER A 113 0.29 2.11 1.59
N CYS A 114 1.19 1.19 1.23
CA CYS A 114 1.04 -0.23 1.55
C CYS A 114 1.69 -0.46 2.93
N PRO A 115 0.93 -0.79 3.99
CA PRO A 115 1.49 -0.95 5.34
C PRO A 115 2.50 -2.10 5.44
N VAL A 116 2.38 -3.12 4.58
CA VAL A 116 3.38 -4.19 4.48
C VAL A 116 4.68 -3.66 3.88
N ARG A 117 4.59 -2.85 2.82
CA ARG A 117 5.78 -2.32 2.13
C ARG A 117 6.51 -1.23 2.91
N ILE A 118 5.81 -0.33 3.60
CA ILE A 118 6.47 0.78 4.33
C ILE A 118 7.51 0.25 5.32
N ALA A 119 7.26 -0.92 5.92
CA ALA A 119 8.23 -1.58 6.80
C ALA A 119 9.58 -1.91 6.13
N HIS A 120 9.63 -1.91 4.79
CA HIS A 120 10.81 -2.19 3.97
C HIS A 120 11.46 -0.95 3.33
N ASN A 121 10.86 0.24 3.45
CA ASN A 121 11.39 1.45 2.83
C ASN A 121 12.56 2.04 3.65
N SER A 122 13.59 2.55 2.97
CA SER A 122 14.66 3.30 3.64
C SER A 122 14.16 4.70 4.03
N THR A 123 14.42 5.10 5.28
CA THR A 123 14.03 6.41 5.81
C THR A 123 15.19 7.39 5.76
N ASN A 124 15.46 7.98 4.59
CA ASN A 124 16.37 9.12 4.53
C ASN A 124 15.63 10.38 4.99
N PRO A 125 16.16 11.13 5.99
CA PRO A 125 15.55 12.40 6.39
C PRO A 125 15.49 13.39 5.22
N GLY A 126 14.33 14.00 5.00
CA GLY A 126 14.13 14.97 3.92
C GLY A 126 13.92 14.37 2.52
N SER A 127 13.98 13.04 2.35
CA SER A 127 13.58 12.41 1.10
C SER A 127 12.08 12.16 1.05
N MET A 128 11.49 12.29 -0.13
CA MET A 128 10.11 11.90 -0.38
C MET A 128 9.92 10.40 -0.26
N ASP A 129 8.79 9.98 0.33
CA ASP A 129 8.42 8.57 0.44
C ASP A 129 8.38 7.91 -0.95
N PRO A 130 8.89 6.68 -1.09
CA PRO A 130 8.80 5.98 -2.35
C PRO A 130 7.37 5.43 -2.55
N SER A 131 6.95 5.41 -3.80
CA SER A 131 5.63 4.99 -4.23
C SER A 131 5.40 3.54 -3.88
N CYS A 132 4.40 3.25 -3.05
CA CYS A 132 4.06 1.87 -2.74
C CYS A 132 3.32 1.15 -3.88
N TYR A 133 2.75 1.90 -4.81
CA TYR A 133 1.99 1.40 -5.96
C TYR A 133 2.58 1.92 -7.27
N ILE A 134 2.44 1.16 -8.35
CA ILE A 134 2.84 1.56 -9.69
C ILE A 134 1.69 1.37 -10.66
N PHE A 135 1.56 2.32 -11.57
CA PHE A 135 0.61 2.26 -12.66
C PHE A 135 1.20 1.54 -13.87
N VAL A 136 0.42 0.65 -14.45
CA VAL A 136 0.83 -0.22 -15.56
C VAL A 136 -0.18 -0.05 -16.69
N PRO A 137 0.03 0.94 -17.57
CA PRO A 137 -0.80 1.08 -18.74
C PRO A 137 -0.45 0.02 -19.79
N ASP A 138 -1.44 -0.41 -20.55
CA ASP A 138 -1.22 -1.14 -21.80
C ASP A 138 -0.47 -0.25 -22.82
N ALA A 139 0.20 -0.85 -23.81
CA ALA A 139 0.99 -0.13 -24.82
C ALA A 139 0.19 0.96 -25.55
N LYS A 140 -1.13 0.78 -25.70
CA LYS A 140 -2.03 1.77 -26.33
C LYS A 140 -2.73 2.70 -25.32
N ARG A 141 -2.41 2.61 -24.02
CA ARG A 141 -3.09 3.33 -22.92
C ARG A 141 -4.63 3.22 -22.98
N LYS A 142 -5.15 2.06 -23.38
CA LYS A 142 -6.60 1.77 -23.39
C LYS A 142 -7.06 0.96 -22.19
N LYS A 143 -6.13 0.21 -21.59
CA LYS A 143 -6.33 -0.59 -20.39
C LYS A 143 -5.23 -0.23 -19.41
N PHE A 144 -5.50 -0.45 -18.14
CA PHE A 144 -4.54 -0.23 -17.08
C PHE A 144 -4.68 -1.29 -16.01
N SER A 145 -3.59 -1.47 -15.29
CA SER A 145 -3.55 -2.17 -14.03
C SER A 145 -2.76 -1.35 -13.02
N VAL A 146 -3.09 -1.46 -11.75
CA VAL A 146 -2.29 -0.90 -10.64
C VAL A 146 -1.70 -2.07 -9.89
N PHE A 147 -0.39 -2.06 -9.66
CA PHE A 147 0.32 -3.08 -8.91
C PHE A 147 0.87 -2.50 -7.61
N ASP A 148 0.97 -3.31 -6.57
CA ASP A 148 1.97 -3.06 -5.54
C ASP A 148 3.35 -2.95 -6.19
N ALA A 149 4.14 -1.96 -5.83
CA ALA A 149 5.44 -1.82 -6.46
C ALA A 149 6.50 -2.75 -5.85
N PRO A 150 7.42 -3.26 -6.68
CA PRO A 150 8.51 -4.14 -6.25
C PRO A 150 9.40 -3.50 -5.19
N LEU A 151 9.99 -4.34 -4.35
CA LEU A 151 10.90 -3.91 -3.29
C LEU A 151 12.17 -3.22 -3.83
N ALA A 152 12.57 -3.55 -5.06
CA ALA A 152 13.73 -2.95 -5.72
C ALA A 152 13.47 -1.53 -6.26
N VAL A 153 12.20 -1.13 -6.39
CA VAL A 153 11.84 0.15 -7.01
C VAL A 153 11.57 1.20 -5.93
N SER A 154 12.43 2.22 -5.85
CA SER A 154 12.30 3.34 -4.91
C SER A 154 12.11 4.66 -5.67
N LEU A 155 11.00 4.77 -6.41
CA LEU A 155 10.62 5.99 -7.11
C LEU A 155 9.73 6.85 -6.21
N PRO A 156 9.83 8.19 -6.21
CA PRO A 156 8.98 9.06 -5.41
C PRO A 156 7.49 8.83 -5.66
N TRP A 157 6.64 8.86 -4.63
CA TRP A 157 5.20 8.67 -4.82
C TRP A 157 4.56 9.77 -5.67
N ALA A 158 4.98 11.03 -5.48
CA ALA A 158 4.43 12.18 -6.17
C ALA A 158 4.90 12.32 -7.63
N SER A 159 5.78 11.43 -8.11
CA SER A 159 6.23 11.41 -9.50
C SER A 159 5.34 10.55 -10.41
N GLY A 160 4.31 9.90 -9.86
CA GLY A 160 3.40 9.01 -10.57
C GLY A 160 4.11 7.88 -11.31
N PRO A 161 4.90 7.04 -10.62
CA PRO A 161 5.74 6.05 -11.29
C PRO A 161 4.92 5.04 -12.10
N GLU A 162 5.42 4.76 -13.30
CA GLU A 162 4.83 3.83 -14.26
C GLU A 162 5.86 2.78 -14.69
N MET A 163 5.42 1.55 -14.92
CA MET A 163 6.24 0.48 -15.48
C MET A 163 5.41 -0.40 -16.41
N SER A 164 6.07 -1.13 -17.31
CA SER A 164 5.41 -2.15 -18.12
C SER A 164 5.20 -3.44 -17.31
N GLU A 165 4.15 -4.19 -17.63
CA GLU A 165 3.83 -5.46 -16.96
C GLU A 165 5.01 -6.45 -17.03
N GLY A 166 5.66 -6.56 -18.20
CA GLY A 166 6.83 -7.43 -18.39
C GLY A 166 8.05 -7.06 -17.53
N SER A 167 8.18 -5.80 -17.09
CA SER A 167 9.24 -5.40 -16.17
C SER A 167 8.92 -5.64 -14.70
N ILE A 168 7.64 -5.75 -14.34
CA ILE A 168 7.19 -5.97 -12.96
C ILE A 168 7.21 -7.46 -12.61
N LEU A 169 6.66 -8.32 -13.47
CA LEU A 169 6.45 -9.74 -13.17
C LEU A 169 7.72 -10.50 -12.72
N PRO A 170 8.92 -10.23 -13.25
CA PRO A 170 10.14 -10.92 -12.82
C PRO A 170 10.66 -10.49 -11.43
N GLN A 171 10.16 -9.41 -10.85
CA GLN A 171 10.70 -8.84 -9.61
C GLN A 171 10.03 -9.43 -8.36
N VAL A 172 10.66 -9.28 -7.20
CA VAL A 172 10.08 -9.70 -5.90
C VAL A 172 9.17 -8.61 -5.33
N GLY A 173 7.92 -8.99 -5.08
CA GLY A 173 6.92 -8.08 -4.50
C GLY A 173 6.96 -7.97 -2.99
N PRO A 174 6.24 -6.99 -2.42
CA PRO A 174 6.24 -6.72 -0.99
C PRO A 174 5.41 -7.71 -0.18
N HIS A 175 4.56 -8.51 -0.84
CA HIS A 175 3.75 -9.56 -0.22
C HIS A 175 4.44 -10.92 -0.37
N ASN A 176 3.86 -12.01 0.18
CA ASN A 176 4.46 -13.35 0.23
C ASN A 176 4.85 -13.91 -1.16
N ARG A 177 5.99 -13.43 -1.67
CA ARG A 177 6.51 -13.60 -3.04
C ARG A 177 5.47 -13.31 -4.11
N GLY A 178 4.88 -12.12 -4.06
CA GLY A 178 3.90 -11.68 -5.05
C GLY A 178 3.43 -10.24 -4.86
N TYR A 179 2.43 -9.88 -5.65
CA TYR A 179 1.84 -8.55 -5.72
C TYR A 179 0.33 -8.68 -5.74
N PHE A 180 -0.37 -7.73 -5.12
CA PHE A 180 -1.75 -7.50 -5.48
C PHE A 180 -1.81 -6.55 -6.66
N LEU A 181 -2.83 -6.74 -7.49
CA LEU A 181 -3.14 -5.84 -8.59
C LEU A 181 -4.66 -5.66 -8.73
N THR A 182 -5.06 -4.54 -9.32
CA THR A 182 -6.41 -4.32 -9.85
C THR A 182 -6.28 -3.93 -11.32
N ALA A 183 -7.25 -4.31 -12.16
CA ALA A 183 -7.22 -4.07 -13.59
C ALA A 183 -8.57 -3.57 -14.13
N GLY A 184 -8.55 -2.47 -14.89
CA GLY A 184 -9.72 -1.98 -15.63
C GLY A 184 -10.84 -1.34 -14.80
N PHE A 185 -12.00 -1.16 -15.43
CA PHE A 185 -13.19 -0.47 -14.90
C PHE A 185 -14.12 -1.38 -14.08
N ASP A 186 -14.07 -2.70 -14.29
CA ASP A 186 -14.86 -3.73 -13.57
C ASP A 186 -13.98 -4.58 -12.61
N GLY A 187 -12.80 -4.08 -12.26
CA GLY A 187 -11.69 -4.88 -11.75
C GLY A 187 -11.72 -5.19 -10.26
N GLY A 188 -11.99 -6.45 -9.91
CA GLY A 188 -11.63 -7.01 -8.60
C GLY A 188 -10.11 -6.97 -8.35
N VAL A 189 -9.70 -7.16 -7.10
CA VAL A 189 -8.28 -7.24 -6.72
C VAL A 189 -7.81 -8.68 -6.81
N GLU A 190 -6.81 -8.93 -7.63
CA GLU A 190 -6.20 -10.24 -7.83
C GLU A 190 -4.81 -10.29 -7.18
N PHE A 191 -4.42 -11.47 -6.69
CA PHE A 191 -3.06 -11.72 -6.25
C PHE A 191 -2.30 -12.47 -7.33
N ARG A 192 -1.12 -11.97 -7.70
CA ARG A 192 -0.20 -12.64 -8.63
C ARG A 192 1.12 -12.94 -7.96
N GLY A 193 1.48 -14.23 -7.90
CA GLY A 193 2.78 -14.68 -7.38
C GLY A 193 3.92 -14.41 -8.36
N THR A 194 5.16 -14.35 -7.86
CA THR A 194 6.38 -14.06 -8.66
C THR A 194 6.78 -15.18 -9.64
N ASN A 195 6.01 -16.28 -9.72
CA ASN A 195 6.28 -17.46 -10.54
C ASN A 195 5.10 -17.86 -11.45
N ALA A 196 4.14 -16.97 -11.71
CA ALA A 196 3.08 -17.27 -12.66
C ALA A 196 3.64 -17.20 -14.10
N PRO A 197 3.53 -18.27 -14.92
CA PRO A 197 3.93 -18.25 -16.33
C PRO A 197 3.11 -17.27 -17.17
#